data_AF-A0A645FU89-F1
#
_entry.id   AF-A0A645FU89-F1
#
_cell.length_a   1.000
_cell.length_b   1.000
_cell.length_c   1.000
_cell.angle_alpha   90.00
_cell.angle_beta   90.00
_cell.angle_gamma   90.00
#
_symmetry.space_group_name_H-M   'P 1'
#
loop_
_entity.id
_entity.type
_entity.pdbx_description
1 polymer ?
#
loop_
_entity_poly.entity_id
_entity_poly.type
_entity_poly.pdbx_seq_one_letter_code
_entity_poly.pdbx_strand_id
1 'polypeptide(L)'
;MELREFLLQQRGFADDNENKVYFTDRGLSQEPEDNEFWIFLDEGLRCGGTAMKIPCDKEHIQEVLLGCGKNILWQKVLKHIEVWEKEK
;
A
#
# COMPACT_ATOMS: atom_id res chain seq x y z
N MET A 1 16.19 7.07 5.09
CA MET A 1 15.18 6.18 4.49
C MET A 1 13.97 7.03 4.14
N GLU A 2 13.50 6.91 2.90
CA GLU A 2 12.29 7.57 2.40
C GLU A 2 11.05 6.69 2.57
N LEU A 3 9.84 7.28 2.54
CA LEU A 3 8.58 6.52 2.72
C LEU A 3 8.44 5.40 1.69
N ARG A 4 8.85 5.67 0.44
CA ARG A 4 8.87 4.68 -0.63
C ARG A 4 9.73 3.47 -0.27
N GLU A 5 10.97 3.69 0.14
CA GLU A 5 11.89 2.61 0.53
C GLU A 5 11.33 1.80 1.69
N PHE A 6 10.78 2.49 2.70
CA PHE A 6 10.15 1.85 3.85
C PHE A 6 9.00 0.93 3.43
N LEU A 7 8.07 1.41 2.60
CA LEU A 7 6.90 0.65 2.17
C LEU A 7 7.25 -0.51 1.24
N LEU A 8 8.22 -0.32 0.33
CA LEU A 8 8.69 -1.37 -0.58
C LEU A 8 9.38 -2.54 0.16
N GLN A 9 9.92 -2.30 1.35
CA GLN A 9 10.51 -3.35 2.19
C GLN A 9 9.48 -4.15 2.99
N GLN A 10 8.22 -3.69 3.06
CA GLN A 10 7.18 -4.40 3.79
C GLN A 10 6.71 -5.62 2.99
N ARG A 11 6.42 -6.72 3.68
CA ARG A 11 5.84 -7.94 3.06
C ARG A 11 4.36 -7.77 2.65
N GLY A 12 3.82 -6.56 2.78
CA GLY A 12 2.39 -6.26 2.68
C GLY A 12 1.68 -6.28 4.04
N PHE A 13 0.46 -5.76 4.05
CA PHE A 13 -0.39 -5.66 5.24
C PHE A 13 -1.63 -6.47 5.02
N ALA A 14 -2.06 -7.23 6.04
CA ALA A 14 -3.27 -8.05 5.99
C ALA A 14 -4.28 -7.60 7.04
N ASP A 15 -5.56 -7.54 6.68
CA ASP A 15 -6.64 -7.41 7.65
C ASP A 15 -7.17 -8.78 8.09
N ASP A 16 -8.13 -8.77 9.00
CA ASP A 16 -8.66 -9.98 9.63
C ASP A 16 -9.61 -10.75 8.69
N ASN A 17 -10.00 -10.14 7.56
CA ASN A 17 -10.78 -10.76 6.49
C ASN A 17 -9.89 -11.28 5.35
N GLU A 18 -8.58 -11.41 5.60
CA GLU A 18 -7.57 -11.82 4.62
C GLU A 18 -7.43 -10.89 3.41
N ASN A 19 -7.99 -9.66 3.45
CA ASN A 19 -7.63 -8.66 2.45
C ASN A 19 -6.18 -8.25 2.69
N LYS A 20 -5.42 -8.07 1.62
CA LYS A 20 -4.00 -7.71 1.68
C LYS A 20 -3.70 -6.53 0.80
N VAL A 21 -2.82 -5.65 1.26
CA VAL A 21 -2.25 -4.58 0.43
C VAL A 21 -0.74 -4.77 0.34
N TYR A 22 -0.20 -4.67 -0.88
CA TYR A 22 1.22 -4.76 -1.17
C TYR A 22 1.69 -3.51 -1.91
N PHE A 23 2.94 -3.14 -1.66
CA PHE A 23 3.64 -2.04 -2.33
C PHE A 23 4.78 -2.64 -3.15
N THR A 24 4.92 -2.24 -4.42
CA THR A 24 5.98 -2.77 -5.29
C THR A 24 6.44 -1.74 -6.30
N ASP A 25 7.73 -1.82 -6.65
CA ASP A 25 8.36 -1.07 -7.73
C ASP A 25 8.28 -1.81 -9.07
N ARG A 26 7.62 -2.97 -9.11
CA ARG A 26 7.39 -3.75 -10.33
C ARG A 26 5.93 -3.72 -10.72
N GLY A 27 5.64 -3.02 -11.82
CA GLY A 27 4.31 -2.98 -12.43
C GLY A 27 4.06 -4.14 -13.40
N LEU A 28 2.79 -4.38 -13.72
CA LEU A 28 2.38 -5.35 -14.76
C LEU A 28 2.59 -4.82 -16.19
N SER A 29 2.58 -3.50 -16.38
CA SER A 29 2.68 -2.84 -17.70
C SER A 29 3.81 -1.81 -17.77
N GLN A 30 4.04 -1.05 -16.69
CA GLN A 30 5.08 -0.02 -16.61
C GLN A 30 5.65 0.06 -15.18
N GLU A 31 6.96 0.23 -15.09
CA GLU A 31 7.64 0.53 -13.82
C GLU A 31 7.22 1.92 -13.30
N PRO A 32 7.03 2.09 -11.99
CA PRO A 32 6.73 3.38 -11.39
C PRO A 32 7.97 4.28 -11.37
N GLU A 33 7.75 5.60 -11.42
CA GLU A 33 8.82 6.59 -11.24
C GLU A 33 9.37 6.59 -9.79
N ASP A 34 10.44 7.33 -9.53
CA ASP A 34 11.11 7.37 -8.23
C ASP A 34 10.21 7.88 -7.09
N ASN A 35 9.16 8.64 -7.41
CA ASN A 35 8.16 9.15 -6.48
C ASN A 35 6.83 8.37 -6.54
N GLU A 36 6.81 7.20 -7.19
CA GLU A 36 5.63 6.35 -7.32
C GLU A 36 5.91 4.91 -6.85
N PHE A 37 4.85 4.20 -6.51
CA PHE A 37 4.85 2.73 -6.43
C PHE A 37 3.53 2.19 -6.96
N TRP A 38 3.51 0.89 -7.22
CA TRP A 38 2.26 0.16 -7.41
C TRP A 38 1.70 -0.29 -6.07
N ILE A 39 0.41 -0.06 -5.87
CA ILE A 39 -0.38 -0.65 -4.78
C ILE A 39 -1.21 -1.80 -5.36
N PHE A 40 -1.09 -2.98 -4.75
CA PHE A 40 -1.90 -4.14 -5.07
C PHE A 40 -2.79 -4.47 -3.89
N LEU A 41 -4.10 -4.31 -4.06
CA LEU A 41 -5.12 -4.71 -3.12
C LEU A 41 -5.66 -6.08 -3.54
N ASP A 42 -5.33 -7.11 -2.77
CA ASP A 42 -5.85 -8.46 -2.88
C ASP A 42 -7.03 -8.62 -1.92
N GLU A 43 -8.24 -8.83 -2.46
CA GLU A 43 -9.45 -9.04 -1.67
C GLU A 43 -9.78 -10.54 -1.45
N GLY A 44 -8.79 -11.42 -1.65
CA GLY A 44 -8.91 -12.86 -1.45
C GLY A 44 -9.72 -13.55 -2.54
N LEU A 45 -10.71 -14.37 -2.15
CA LEU A 45 -11.53 -15.22 -3.04
C LEU A 45 -12.49 -14.45 -3.98
N ARG A 46 -12.46 -13.11 -3.96
CA ARG A 46 -13.27 -12.28 -4.86
C ARG A 46 -12.44 -11.98 -6.10
N CYS A 47 -12.97 -12.34 -7.27
CA CYS A 47 -12.35 -12.09 -8.56
C CYS A 47 -12.21 -10.56 -8.80
N GLY A 48 -11.09 -9.95 -8.40
CA GLY A 48 -10.87 -8.52 -8.62
C GLY A 48 -9.88 -7.88 -7.66
N GLY A 49 -8.63 -8.34 -7.66
CA GLY A 49 -7.57 -7.54 -7.04
C GLY A 49 -7.42 -6.21 -7.78
N THR A 50 -7.28 -5.11 -7.05
CA THR A 50 -7.06 -3.78 -7.64
C THR A 50 -5.56 -3.51 -7.66
N ALA A 51 -5.01 -3.24 -8.84
CA ALA A 51 -3.63 -2.81 -9.01
C ALA A 51 -3.62 -1.40 -9.60
N MET A 52 -2.97 -0.46 -8.92
CA MET A 52 -2.84 0.90 -9.42
C MET A 52 -1.51 1.52 -9.06
N LYS A 53 -1.03 2.41 -9.91
CA LYS A 53 0.17 3.21 -9.67
C LYS A 53 -0.24 4.49 -8.94
N ILE A 54 0.41 4.82 -7.84
CA ILE A 54 0.12 6.03 -7.07
C ILE A 54 1.40 6.75 -6.61
N PRO A 55 1.30 8.06 -6.31
CA PRO A 55 2.37 8.79 -5.62
C PRO A 55 2.74 8.18 -4.27
N CYS A 56 4.01 8.30 -3.90
CA CYS A 56 4.57 7.78 -2.65
C CYS A 56 4.29 8.70 -1.44
N ASP A 57 3.03 8.98 -1.16
CA ASP A 57 2.61 9.78 -0.01
C ASP A 57 1.43 9.15 0.75
N LYS A 58 1.25 9.61 1.99
CA LYS A 58 0.20 9.10 2.88
C LYS A 58 -1.21 9.39 2.35
N GLU A 59 -1.39 10.52 1.66
CA GLU A 59 -2.70 11.00 1.22
C GLU A 59 -3.27 10.09 0.13
N HIS A 60 -2.48 9.75 -0.88
CA HIS A 60 -2.92 8.85 -1.95
C HIS A 60 -3.11 7.40 -1.46
N ILE A 61 -2.28 6.91 -0.54
CA ILE A 61 -2.48 5.59 0.07
C ILE A 61 -3.82 5.55 0.82
N GLN A 62 -4.12 6.59 1.58
CA GLN A 62 -5.37 6.72 2.31
C GLN A 62 -6.56 6.77 1.36
N GLU A 63 -6.51 7.59 0.32
CA GLU A 63 -7.59 7.73 -0.67
C GLU A 63 -7.91 6.39 -1.32
N VAL A 64 -6.90 5.63 -1.74
CA VAL A 64 -7.12 4.30 -2.35
C VAL A 64 -7.75 3.33 -1.36
N LEU A 65 -7.16 3.17 -0.18
CA LEU A 65 -7.63 2.16 0.78
C LEU A 65 -9.02 2.51 1.32
N LEU A 66 -9.29 3.77 1.63
CA LEU A 66 -10.61 4.19 2.09
C LEU A 66 -11.65 4.19 0.95
N GLY A 67 -11.25 4.55 -0.28
CA GLY A 67 -12.09 4.45 -1.48
C GLY A 67 -12.55 3.02 -1.78
N CYS A 68 -11.70 2.02 -1.49
CA CYS A 68 -12.06 0.60 -1.56
C CYS A 68 -12.72 0.06 -0.27
N GLY A 69 -13.06 0.93 0.70
CA GLY A 69 -13.68 0.53 1.97
C GLY A 69 -12.75 -0.22 2.95
N LYS A 70 -11.43 -0.24 2.70
CA LYS A 70 -10.41 -0.97 3.47
C LYS A 70 -9.88 -0.17 4.66
N ASN A 71 -10.79 0.22 5.54
CA ASN A 71 -10.47 1.00 6.75
C ASN A 71 -9.43 0.32 7.65
N ILE A 72 -9.54 -0.99 7.86
CA ILE A 72 -8.63 -1.75 8.75
C ILE A 72 -7.23 -1.83 8.14
N LEU A 73 -7.13 -2.06 6.82
CA LEU A 73 -5.83 -2.04 6.12
C LEU A 73 -5.19 -0.66 6.21
N TRP A 74 -5.95 0.41 6.01
CA TRP A 74 -5.43 1.77 6.16
C TRP A 74 -4.87 2.00 7.56
N GLN A 75 -5.59 1.63 8.63
CA GLN A 75 -5.08 1.79 10.00
C GLN A 75 -3.80 1.00 10.25
N LYS A 76 -3.68 -0.22 9.70
CA LYS A 76 -2.46 -1.03 9.83
C LYS A 76 -1.28 -0.38 9.11
N VAL A 77 -1.49 0.11 7.88
CA VAL A 77 -0.46 0.84 7.12
C VAL A 77 -0.05 2.12 7.85
N LEU A 78 -1.01 2.95 8.25
CA LEU A 78 -0.76 4.20 8.95
C LEU A 78 0.05 3.99 10.23
N LYS A 79 -0.31 3.00 11.05
CA LYS A 79 0.43 2.68 12.28
C LYS A 79 1.90 2.36 12.01
N HIS A 80 2.19 1.61 10.94
CA HIS A 80 3.56 1.30 10.57
C HIS A 80 4.32 2.52 10.07
N ILE A 81 3.67 3.37 9.28
CA ILE A 81 4.26 4.65 8.84
C ILE A 81 4.57 5.52 10.06
N GLU A 82 3.66 5.65 11.03
CA GLU A 82 3.87 6.45 12.24
C GLU A 82 5.00 5.92 13.13
N VAL A 83 5.14 4.59 13.24
CA VAL A 83 6.26 3.97 13.98
C VAL A 83 7.58 4.30 13.26
N TRP A 84 7.63 4.09 11.95
CA TRP A 84 8.80 4.42 11.14
C TRP A 84 9.17 5.90 11.21
N GLU A 85 8.21 6.82 11.15
CA GLU A 85 8.45 8.26 11.27
C GLU A 85 9.04 8.65 12.64
N LYS A 86 8.71 7.91 13.71
CA LYS A 86 9.26 8.14 15.05
C LYS A 86 10.67 7.56 15.23
N GLU A 87 11.00 6.54 14.46
CA GLU A 87 12.31 5.84 14.51
C GLU A 87 13.33 6.41 13.51
N LYS A 88 12.90 7.33 12.61
CA LYS A 88 13.75 8.05 11.66
C LYS A 88 14.57 9.15 12.34
#